data_AF-A0A5R8ZMP4-F1
#
_entry.id   AF-A0A5R8ZMP4-F1
#
_cell.length_a   1.000
_cell.length_b   1.000
_cell.length_c   1.000
_cell.angle_alpha   90.00
_cell.angle_beta   90.00
_cell.angle_gamma   90.00
#
_symmetry.space_group_name_H-M   'P 1'
#
loop_
_entity.id
_entity.type
_entity.pdbx_description
1 polymer ?
#
loop_
_entity_poly.entity_id
_entity_poly.type
_entity_poly.pdbx_seq_one_letter_code
_entity_poly.pdbx_strand_id
1 'polypeptide(L)'
;MGLSDSLSLAALGAVALSEGITFLYDEARELLKRWRERRDREVVEVPGSAAGVLDAPLSAAEVADSVVARNAESLTSLRRALIEYAEEGRVPDPGDRGLLDTVDALRRVLEVAYGQRITFRGEQREPTGSGIDVAVEADVVEGYLAGLRARGGLHPGTEVRAEMRIGRVSAGGEAVGVDLDGRSG
;
A
#
# COMPACT_ATOMS: atom_id res chain seq x y z
N MET A 1 7.62 10.40 -10.65
CA MET A 1 7.34 11.77 -10.15
C MET A 1 7.05 11.63 -8.66
N GLY A 2 8.02 11.99 -7.80
CA GLY A 2 7.98 11.68 -6.35
C GLY A 2 8.03 12.89 -5.39
N LEU A 3 8.48 14.05 -5.89
CA LEU A 3 8.74 15.24 -5.08
C LEU A 3 7.49 15.87 -4.46
N SER A 4 6.35 15.77 -5.12
CA SER A 4 5.09 16.37 -4.65
C SER A 4 4.56 15.68 -3.40
N ASP A 5 4.77 14.37 -3.30
CA ASP A 5 4.27 13.55 -2.20
C ASP A 5 5.16 13.69 -0.95
N SER A 6 6.49 13.76 -1.11
CA SER A 6 7.39 14.12 0.00
C SER A 6 7.14 15.55 0.51
N LEU A 7 6.77 16.47 -0.38
CA LEU A 7 6.41 17.84 0.00
C LEU A 7 5.09 17.90 0.80
N SER A 8 4.12 17.03 0.48
CA SER A 8 2.90 16.88 1.27
C SER A 8 3.22 16.39 2.69
N LEU A 9 4.14 15.43 2.84
CA LEU A 9 4.59 14.97 4.16
C LEU A 9 5.31 16.08 4.96
N ALA A 10 6.05 16.97 4.29
CA ALA A 10 6.69 18.12 4.93
C ALA A 10 5.68 19.12 5.53
N ALA A 11 4.41 19.09 5.09
CA ALA A 11 3.35 19.92 5.67
C ALA A 11 2.87 19.38 7.03
N LEU A 12 3.21 18.13 7.38
CA LEU A 12 2.87 17.54 8.67
C LEU A 12 3.78 18.08 9.77
N GLY A 13 3.20 18.35 10.94
CA GLY A 13 3.97 18.59 12.15
C GLY A 13 4.64 17.30 12.64
N ALA A 14 5.71 17.42 13.44
CA ALA A 14 6.50 16.28 13.94
C ALA A 14 5.65 15.19 14.64
N VAL A 15 4.58 15.58 15.34
CA VAL A 15 3.64 14.63 15.98
C VAL A 15 2.90 13.80 14.93
N ALA A 16 2.25 14.46 13.96
CA ALA A 16 1.51 13.78 12.90
C ALA A 16 2.44 12.92 12.02
N LEU A 17 3.66 13.41 11.76
CA LEU A 17 4.68 12.64 11.05
C LEU A 17 5.14 11.41 11.85
N SER A 18 5.30 11.54 13.17
CA SER A 18 5.64 10.40 14.04
C SER A 18 4.53 9.34 14.03
N GLU A 19 3.28 9.75 14.18
CA GLU A 19 2.12 8.85 14.11
C GLU A 19 2.01 8.16 12.74
N GLY A 20 2.25 8.91 11.66
CA GLY A 20 2.29 8.37 10.30
C GLY A 20 3.41 7.36 10.07
N ILE A 21 4.62 7.62 10.60
CA ILE A 21 5.74 6.69 10.53
C ILE A 21 5.43 5.39 11.28
N THR A 22 4.92 5.48 12.51
CA THR A 22 4.52 4.31 13.30
C THR A 22 3.48 3.48 12.57
N PHE A 23 2.46 4.15 12.01
CA PHE A 23 1.44 3.48 11.21
C PHE A 23 2.03 2.68 10.04
N LEU A 24 2.83 3.31 9.17
CA LEU A 24 3.41 2.62 8.00
C LEU A 24 4.36 1.50 8.41
N TYR A 25 5.12 1.70 9.48
CA TYR A 25 6.02 0.69 10.02
C TYR A 25 5.24 -0.56 10.49
N ASP A 26 4.14 -0.36 11.22
CA ASP A 26 3.28 -1.43 11.71
C ASP A 26 2.56 -2.15 10.56
N GLU A 27 2.00 -1.40 9.60
CA GLU A 27 1.37 -1.97 8.41
C GLU A 27 2.37 -2.83 7.60
N ALA A 28 3.59 -2.33 7.40
CA ALA A 28 4.63 -3.09 6.71
C ALA A 28 5.05 -4.35 7.48
N ARG A 29 5.13 -4.28 8.82
CA ARG A 29 5.42 -5.43 9.68
C ARG A 29 4.33 -6.49 9.56
N GLU A 30 3.09 -6.08 9.67
CA GLU A 30 1.91 -6.95 9.61
C GLU A 30 1.74 -7.58 8.21
N LEU A 31 1.98 -6.81 7.14
CA LEU A 31 1.96 -7.31 5.78
C LEU A 31 3.05 -8.37 5.54
N LEU A 32 4.29 -8.09 5.97
CA LEU A 32 5.41 -9.03 5.83
C LEU A 32 5.21 -10.29 6.67
N LYS A 33 4.66 -10.17 7.89
CA LYS A 33 4.32 -11.28 8.76
C LYS A 33 3.29 -12.19 8.08
N ARG A 34 2.17 -11.61 7.62
CA ARG A 34 1.12 -12.36 6.93
C ARG A 34 1.60 -13.01 5.65
N TRP A 35 2.45 -12.35 4.85
CA TRP A 35 3.01 -12.97 3.65
C TRP A 35 3.88 -14.21 3.99
N ARG A 36 4.66 -14.17 5.07
CA ARG A 36 5.41 -15.34 5.54
C ARG A 36 4.50 -16.45 6.04
N GLU A 37 3.44 -16.10 6.76
CA GLU A 37 2.45 -17.05 7.31
C GLU A 37 1.53 -17.64 6.21
N ARG A 38 1.18 -16.84 5.18
CA ARG A 38 0.36 -17.27 4.02
C ARG A 38 1.09 -18.21 3.07
N ARG A 39 2.42 -18.27 3.13
CA ARG A 39 3.18 -19.34 2.47
C ARG A 39 2.75 -20.75 2.94
N ASP A 40 1.99 -20.84 4.05
CA ASP A 40 1.35 -22.05 4.56
C ASP A 40 -0.20 -22.08 4.49
N ARG A 41 -0.93 -21.02 4.03
CA ARG A 41 -2.41 -21.03 3.77
C ARG A 41 -2.97 -19.76 3.10
N GLU A 42 -4.10 -19.93 2.40
CA GLU A 42 -4.74 -18.96 1.49
C GLU A 42 -5.60 -17.86 2.18
N VAL A 43 -5.30 -16.59 1.81
CA VAL A 43 -6.02 -15.29 1.96
C VAL A 43 -6.71 -14.94 3.29
N VAL A 44 -6.29 -13.81 3.91
CA VAL A 44 -6.88 -13.22 5.13
C VAL A 44 -7.01 -11.70 4.97
N GLU A 45 -8.16 -11.16 5.36
CA GLU A 45 -8.45 -9.71 5.42
C GLU A 45 -7.47 -8.98 6.35
N VAL A 46 -7.02 -7.79 5.94
CA VAL A 46 -6.19 -6.91 6.76
C VAL A 46 -7.11 -6.04 7.63
N PRO A 47 -6.96 -6.02 8.97
CA PRO A 47 -7.65 -5.05 9.79
C PRO A 47 -7.02 -3.67 9.54
N GLY A 48 -7.70 -2.84 8.75
CA GLY A 48 -7.41 -1.41 8.69
C GLY A 48 -7.84 -0.77 10.00
N SER A 49 -6.92 -0.49 10.91
CA SER A 49 -7.24 0.35 12.07
C SER A 49 -6.08 1.26 12.44
N ALA A 50 -6.16 2.46 11.89
CA ALA A 50 -5.48 3.64 12.40
C ALA A 50 -6.51 4.73 12.66
N ALA A 51 -7.38 4.49 13.63
CA ALA A 51 -8.39 5.46 14.04
C ALA A 51 -7.69 6.75 14.53
N GLY A 52 -7.66 7.77 13.66
CA GLY A 52 -7.17 9.11 13.98
C GLY A 52 -5.97 9.62 13.17
N VAL A 53 -5.18 8.73 12.55
CA VAL A 53 -3.95 9.10 11.82
C VAL A 53 -4.24 9.39 10.35
N LEU A 54 -5.10 8.57 9.73
CA LEU A 54 -5.51 8.73 8.34
C LEU A 54 -6.65 9.73 8.20
N ASP A 55 -6.76 10.33 7.01
CA ASP A 55 -7.86 11.24 6.65
C ASP A 55 -9.19 10.50 6.39
N ALA A 56 -9.13 9.22 6.04
CA ALA A 56 -10.25 8.28 5.95
C ALA A 56 -9.82 6.85 6.36
N PRO A 57 -10.75 5.94 6.70
CA PRO A 57 -10.40 4.57 7.05
C PRO A 57 -9.71 3.83 5.89
N LEU A 58 -8.65 3.08 6.20
CA LEU A 58 -8.04 2.17 5.24
C LEU A 58 -8.98 0.99 4.98
N SER A 59 -9.40 0.79 3.73
CA SER A 59 -10.24 -0.36 3.39
C SER A 59 -9.44 -1.66 3.40
N ALA A 60 -10.05 -2.75 3.87
CA ALA A 60 -9.46 -4.08 3.81
C ALA A 60 -9.37 -4.52 2.34
N ALA A 61 -8.22 -4.30 1.70
CA ALA A 61 -7.97 -4.79 0.36
C ALA A 61 -7.36 -6.19 0.42
N GLU A 62 -7.77 -7.07 -0.50
CA GLU A 62 -7.05 -8.33 -0.72
C GLU A 62 -5.71 -8.03 -1.39
N VAL A 63 -4.65 -8.10 -0.59
CA VAL A 63 -3.30 -7.84 -1.08
C VAL A 63 -2.82 -9.02 -1.93
N ALA A 64 -2.49 -8.74 -3.19
CA ALA A 64 -1.91 -9.72 -4.11
C ALA A 64 -0.52 -10.18 -3.63
N ASP A 65 -0.37 -11.48 -3.36
CA ASP A 65 0.89 -12.06 -2.85
C ASP A 65 2.07 -11.86 -3.81
N SER A 66 1.82 -11.79 -5.11
CA SER A 66 2.83 -11.51 -6.13
C SER A 66 3.42 -10.11 -5.99
N VAL A 67 2.61 -9.11 -5.61
CA VAL A 67 3.05 -7.73 -5.38
C VAL A 67 3.91 -7.66 -4.14
N VAL A 68 3.51 -8.33 -3.05
CA VAL A 68 4.30 -8.37 -1.81
C VAL A 68 5.61 -9.12 -2.03
N ALA A 69 5.59 -10.24 -2.75
CA ALA A 69 6.79 -11.02 -3.06
C ALA A 69 7.80 -10.20 -3.87
N ARG A 70 7.36 -9.48 -4.91
CA ARG A 70 8.21 -8.61 -5.74
C ARG A 70 8.82 -7.44 -4.95
N ASN A 71 8.16 -6.99 -3.89
CA ASN A 71 8.58 -5.82 -3.10
C ASN A 71 9.09 -6.17 -1.69
N ALA A 72 9.23 -7.46 -1.34
CA ALA A 72 9.51 -7.89 0.03
C ALA A 72 10.85 -7.36 0.58
N GLU A 73 11.87 -7.31 -0.27
CA GLU A 73 13.19 -6.77 0.10
C GLU A 73 13.12 -5.26 0.36
N SER A 74 12.49 -4.50 -0.55
CA SER A 74 12.25 -3.07 -0.40
C SER A 74 11.43 -2.75 0.84
N LEU A 75 10.32 -3.46 1.08
CA LEU A 75 9.50 -3.34 2.30
C LEU A 75 10.34 -3.58 3.55
N THR A 76 11.18 -4.62 3.54
CA THR A 76 12.04 -4.94 4.68
C THR A 76 13.09 -3.86 4.93
N SER A 77 13.73 -3.36 3.87
CA SER A 77 14.76 -2.32 3.94
C SER A 77 14.19 -0.98 4.42
N LEU A 78 13.11 -0.52 3.80
CA LEU A 78 12.43 0.73 4.15
C LEU A 78 11.89 0.70 5.57
N ARG A 79 11.27 -0.41 5.99
CA ARG A 79 10.79 -0.58 7.37
C ARG A 79 11.94 -0.53 8.38
N ARG A 80 13.08 -1.15 8.08
CA ARG A 80 14.27 -1.10 8.95
C ARG A 80 14.83 0.31 9.08
N ALA A 81 14.80 1.10 8.00
CA ALA A 81 15.25 2.50 8.03
C ALA A 81 14.41 3.39 8.96
N LEU A 82 13.18 2.98 9.29
CA LEU A 82 12.26 3.73 10.16
C LEU A 82 12.20 3.22 11.61
N ILE A 83 13.01 2.22 11.98
CA ILE A 83 12.92 1.59 13.32
C ILE A 83 13.18 2.57 14.47
N GLU A 84 14.11 3.50 14.28
CA GLU A 84 14.48 4.48 15.31
C GLU A 84 13.33 5.45 15.64
N TYR A 85 12.46 5.71 14.68
CA TYR A 85 11.30 6.58 14.86
C TYR A 85 10.09 5.81 15.42
N ALA A 86 9.86 4.59 14.92
CA ALA A 86 8.68 3.81 15.28
C ALA A 86 8.79 3.09 16.64
N GLU A 87 9.98 2.58 16.99
CA GLU A 87 10.18 1.74 18.19
C GLU A 87 11.06 2.44 19.25
N GLU A 88 12.05 3.20 18.80
CA GLU A 88 13.04 3.83 19.71
C GLU A 88 12.62 5.24 20.14
N GLY A 89 11.51 5.76 19.61
CA GLY A 89 10.91 7.02 20.01
C GLY A 89 11.67 8.27 19.55
N ARG A 90 12.53 8.15 18.53
CA ARG A 90 13.18 9.31 17.92
C ARG A 90 12.12 10.22 17.30
N VAL A 91 12.15 11.50 17.64
CA VAL A 91 11.23 12.49 17.05
C VAL A 91 11.67 12.79 15.61
N PRO A 92 10.78 12.64 14.60
CA PRO A 92 11.12 12.94 13.21
C PRO A 92 11.23 14.45 12.99
N ASP A 93 12.20 14.85 12.17
CA ASP A 93 12.34 16.23 11.70
C ASP A 93 11.60 16.40 10.37
N PRO A 94 10.51 17.21 10.29
CA PRO A 94 9.81 17.48 9.03
C PRO A 94 10.67 18.20 7.97
N GLY A 95 11.84 18.73 8.34
CA GLY A 95 12.82 19.31 7.41
C GLY A 95 13.79 18.28 6.81
N ASP A 96 13.86 17.05 7.34
CA ASP A 96 14.75 16.00 6.86
C ASP A 96 14.19 15.34 5.59
N ARG A 97 14.66 15.82 4.44
CA ARG A 97 14.23 15.29 3.13
C ARG A 97 14.54 13.80 2.96
N GLY A 98 15.64 13.30 3.52
CA GLY A 98 16.00 11.88 3.38
C GLY A 98 15.03 10.99 4.15
N LEU A 99 14.62 11.44 5.34
CA LEU A 99 13.55 10.78 6.09
C LEU A 99 12.23 10.83 5.32
N LEU A 100 11.81 12.00 4.84
CA LEU A 100 10.54 12.15 4.12
C LEU A 100 10.48 11.28 2.85
N ASP A 101 11.58 11.18 2.10
CA ASP A 101 11.67 10.32 0.92
C ASP A 101 11.58 8.83 1.30
N THR A 102 12.15 8.44 2.44
CA THR A 102 12.04 7.06 2.96
C THR A 102 10.61 6.74 3.39
N VAL A 103 9.94 7.68 4.06
CA VAL A 103 8.53 7.55 4.46
C VAL A 103 7.62 7.47 3.24
N ASP A 104 7.82 8.35 2.25
CA ASP A 104 7.06 8.32 1.00
C ASP A 104 7.28 7.02 0.24
N ALA A 105 8.52 6.53 0.16
CA ALA A 105 8.82 5.27 -0.49
C ALA A 105 8.10 4.09 0.19
N LEU A 106 8.10 4.02 1.53
CA LEU A 106 7.38 2.96 2.23
C LEU A 106 5.87 3.07 1.99
N ARG A 107 5.32 4.27 2.09
CA ARG A 107 3.91 4.56 1.80
C ARG A 107 3.51 4.07 0.42
N ARG A 108 4.27 4.42 -0.63
CA ARG A 108 3.96 3.99 -2.01
C ARG A 108 3.93 2.48 -2.16
N VAL A 109 4.87 1.76 -1.55
CA VAL A 109 4.88 0.29 -1.66
C VAL A 109 3.66 -0.31 -0.96
N LEU A 110 3.23 0.27 0.16
CA LEU A 110 1.99 -0.12 0.83
C LEU A 110 0.76 0.27 0.00
N GLU A 111 0.71 1.46 -0.60
CA GLU A 111 -0.38 1.87 -1.51
C GLU A 111 -0.53 0.89 -2.67
N VAL A 112 0.59 0.45 -3.26
CA VAL A 112 0.62 -0.57 -4.32
C VAL A 112 0.15 -1.93 -3.82
N ALA A 113 0.55 -2.34 -2.62
CA ALA A 113 0.10 -3.59 -2.02
C ALA A 113 -1.41 -3.57 -1.71
N TYR A 114 -1.94 -2.45 -1.23
CA TYR A 114 -3.34 -2.26 -0.87
C TYR A 114 -4.23 -1.80 -2.02
N GLY A 115 -3.65 -1.45 -3.18
CA GLY A 115 -4.41 -0.95 -4.31
C GLY A 115 -5.11 0.40 -4.08
N GLN A 116 -4.71 1.14 -3.05
CA GLN A 116 -5.38 2.37 -2.66
C GLN A 116 -4.39 3.37 -2.07
N ARG A 117 -4.73 4.65 -2.13
CA ARG A 117 -4.00 5.74 -1.48
C ARG A 117 -4.04 5.61 0.03
N ILE A 118 -2.93 5.98 0.66
CA ILE A 118 -2.80 6.17 2.11
C ILE A 118 -2.48 7.64 2.31
N THR A 119 -3.39 8.37 2.94
CA THR A 119 -3.24 9.82 3.13
C THR A 119 -3.38 10.15 4.61
N PHE A 120 -2.33 10.77 5.17
CA PHE A 120 -2.35 11.20 6.56
C PHE A 120 -3.20 12.46 6.71
N ARG A 121 -3.80 12.61 7.89
CA ARG A 121 -4.56 13.81 8.21
C ARG A 121 -3.69 15.06 8.10
N GLY A 122 -4.14 16.04 7.32
CA GLY A 122 -3.45 17.31 7.11
C GLY A 122 -2.60 17.34 5.83
N GLU A 123 -2.47 16.22 5.13
CA GLU A 123 -1.91 16.19 3.79
C GLU A 123 -2.86 16.77 2.74
N GLN A 124 -2.31 17.27 1.65
CA GLN A 124 -3.07 17.68 0.46
C GLN A 124 -2.85 16.67 -0.66
N ARG A 125 -3.47 15.48 -0.51
CA ARG A 125 -3.45 14.37 -1.47
C ARG A 125 -4.87 13.85 -1.68
N GLU A 126 -5.06 12.96 -2.65
CA GLU A 126 -6.33 12.24 -2.77
C GLU A 126 -6.64 11.47 -1.46
N PRO A 127 -7.90 11.39 -1.02
CA PRO A 127 -8.23 10.76 0.25
C PRO A 127 -7.77 9.31 0.36
N THR A 128 -7.49 8.84 1.58
CA THR A 128 -7.27 7.41 1.83
C THR A 128 -8.42 6.58 1.23
N GLY A 129 -8.06 5.48 0.56
CA GLY A 129 -9.03 4.64 -0.15
C GLY A 129 -9.26 5.03 -1.61
N SER A 130 -8.72 6.16 -2.07
CA SER A 130 -8.71 6.50 -3.51
C SER A 130 -7.90 5.47 -4.29
N GLY A 131 -8.33 5.12 -5.50
CA GLY A 131 -7.62 4.17 -6.36
C GLY A 131 -6.23 4.68 -6.74
N ILE A 132 -5.33 3.74 -7.04
CA ILE A 132 -4.03 4.04 -7.65
C ILE A 132 -3.99 3.53 -9.09
N ASP A 133 -3.25 4.23 -9.94
CA ASP A 133 -2.96 3.76 -11.30
C ASP A 133 -1.89 2.67 -11.22
N VAL A 134 -2.24 1.42 -11.57
CA VAL A 134 -1.34 0.27 -11.50
C VAL A 134 -1.00 -0.22 -12.90
N ALA A 135 0.29 -0.23 -13.24
CA ALA A 135 0.81 -0.92 -14.41
C ALA A 135 1.45 -2.26 -13.99
N VAL A 136 0.88 -3.37 -14.43
CA VAL A 136 1.40 -4.73 -14.17
C VAL A 136 1.97 -5.33 -15.45
N GLU A 137 3.23 -5.77 -15.39
CA GLU A 137 3.88 -6.51 -16.46
C GLU A 137 4.27 -7.93 -15.99
N ALA A 138 3.90 -8.93 -16.79
CA ALA A 138 4.16 -10.34 -16.52
C ALA A 138 4.45 -11.12 -17.81
N ASP A 139 5.54 -11.90 -17.83
CA ASP A 139 5.91 -12.71 -18.99
C ASP A 139 5.07 -13.99 -19.11
N VAL A 140 4.83 -14.69 -17.99
CA VAL A 140 4.01 -15.90 -17.93
C VAL A 140 3.11 -15.86 -16.69
N VAL A 141 1.82 -16.19 -16.89
CA VAL A 141 0.84 -16.36 -15.82
C VAL A 141 0.38 -17.82 -15.78
N GLU A 142 0.75 -18.54 -14.71
CA GLU A 142 0.40 -19.96 -14.51
C GLU A 142 -0.73 -20.16 -13.47
N GLY A 143 -1.15 -19.09 -12.81
CA GLY A 143 -2.23 -19.07 -11.81
C GLY A 143 -3.05 -17.79 -11.94
N TYR A 144 -3.60 -17.28 -10.84
CA TYR A 144 -4.41 -16.06 -10.86
C TYR A 144 -3.56 -14.79 -10.68
N LEU A 145 -3.75 -13.79 -11.56
CA LEU A 145 -3.09 -12.48 -11.52
C LEU A 145 -4.13 -11.36 -11.63
N ALA A 146 -4.35 -10.62 -10.54
CA ALA A 146 -5.13 -9.37 -10.56
C ALA A 146 -4.20 -8.15 -10.58
N GLY A 147 -4.49 -7.17 -11.45
CA GLY A 147 -3.83 -5.87 -11.43
C GLY A 147 -4.26 -5.00 -10.24
N LEU A 148 -5.55 -5.04 -9.94
CA LEU A 148 -6.16 -4.47 -8.75
C LEU A 148 -7.34 -5.37 -8.31
N ARG A 149 -7.48 -5.65 -7.01
CA ARG A 149 -8.67 -6.31 -6.47
C ARG A 149 -9.29 -5.47 -5.35
N ALA A 150 -10.55 -5.08 -5.52
CA ALA A 150 -11.32 -4.35 -4.53
C ALA A 150 -12.58 -5.14 -4.14
N ARG A 151 -12.73 -5.44 -2.84
CA ARG A 151 -13.93 -6.07 -2.28
C ARG A 151 -14.70 -5.03 -1.46
N GLY A 152 -16.00 -4.90 -1.70
CA GLY A 152 -16.86 -3.88 -1.06
C GLY A 152 -17.16 -2.65 -1.93
N GLY A 153 -16.70 -2.65 -3.18
CA GLY A 153 -16.87 -1.55 -4.12
C GLY A 153 -15.82 -0.45 -3.94
N LEU A 154 -15.68 0.40 -4.95
CA LEU A 154 -14.82 1.58 -4.87
C LEU A 154 -15.61 2.73 -4.23
N HIS A 155 -14.93 3.63 -3.50
CA HIS A 155 -15.58 4.84 -3.01
C HIS A 155 -16.16 5.66 -4.19
N PRO A 156 -17.34 6.31 -4.04
CA PRO A 156 -17.92 7.15 -5.08
C PRO A 156 -16.93 8.22 -5.54
N GLY A 157 -16.62 8.27 -6.85
CA GLY A 157 -15.64 9.19 -7.43
C GLY A 157 -14.22 8.62 -7.56
N THR A 158 -13.98 7.37 -7.18
CA THR A 158 -12.69 6.69 -7.38
C THR A 158 -12.53 6.31 -8.85
N GLU A 159 -11.57 6.91 -9.54
CA GLU A 159 -11.10 6.43 -10.85
C GLU A 159 -9.99 5.39 -10.63
N VAL A 160 -10.10 4.25 -11.33
CA VAL A 160 -9.07 3.20 -11.32
C VAL A 160 -8.60 3.00 -12.75
N ARG A 161 -7.31 3.19 -12.99
CA ARG A 161 -6.66 2.81 -14.24
C ARG A 161 -5.68 1.68 -14.00
N ALA A 162 -6.04 0.49 -14.47
CA ALA A 162 -5.12 -0.65 -14.52
C ALA A 162 -4.62 -0.84 -15.96
N GLU A 163 -3.30 -0.79 -16.15
CA GLU A 163 -2.64 -1.22 -17.39
C GLU A 163 -2.00 -2.59 -17.14
N MET A 164 -2.35 -3.59 -17.94
CA MET A 164 -1.72 -4.92 -17.86
C MET A 164 -1.05 -5.28 -19.18
N ARG A 165 0.23 -5.64 -19.12
CA ARG A 165 0.96 -6.27 -20.23
C ARG A 165 1.31 -7.70 -19.85
N ILE A 166 0.76 -8.65 -20.59
CA ILE A 166 0.92 -10.08 -20.34
C ILE A 166 1.48 -10.74 -21.60
N GLY A 167 2.63 -11.39 -21.47
CA GLY A 167 3.25 -12.13 -22.57
C GLY A 167 2.51 -13.42 -22.92
N ARG A 168 2.24 -14.27 -21.92
CA ARG A 168 1.53 -15.54 -22.07
C ARG A 168 0.73 -15.90 -20.82
N VAL A 169 -0.50 -16.38 -21.02
CA VAL A 169 -1.28 -17.06 -19.97
C VAL A 169 -1.25 -18.56 -20.24
N SER A 170 -0.77 -19.35 -19.29
CA SER A 170 -0.66 -20.81 -19.37
C SER A 170 -2.00 -21.49 -19.07
N ALA A 171 -2.14 -22.77 -19.40
CA ALA A 171 -3.36 -23.52 -19.09
C ALA A 171 -3.60 -23.56 -17.57
N GLY A 172 -4.75 -23.03 -17.13
CA GLY A 172 -5.09 -22.85 -15.71
C GLY A 172 -4.73 -21.47 -15.14
N GLY A 173 -4.06 -20.61 -15.91
CA GLY A 173 -3.80 -19.23 -15.55
C GLY A 173 -4.99 -18.32 -15.85
N GLU A 174 -5.18 -17.30 -15.02
CA GLU A 174 -6.22 -16.27 -15.15
C GLU A 174 -5.60 -14.91 -14.90
N ALA A 175 -5.97 -13.91 -15.71
CA ALA A 175 -5.49 -12.55 -15.53
C ALA A 175 -6.63 -11.54 -15.65
N VAL A 176 -6.77 -10.69 -14.63
CA VAL A 176 -7.86 -9.72 -14.49
C VAL A 176 -7.27 -8.33 -14.22
N GLY A 177 -7.63 -7.35 -15.06
CA GLY A 177 -7.20 -5.95 -14.93
C GLY A 177 -7.62 -5.33 -13.61
N VAL A 178 -8.93 -5.27 -13.42
CA VAL A 178 -9.55 -4.82 -12.18
C VAL A 178 -10.59 -5.87 -11.81
N ASP A 179 -10.42 -6.48 -10.65
CA ASP A 179 -11.39 -7.41 -10.07
C ASP A 179 -12.24 -6.66 -9.02
N LEU A 180 -13.51 -6.47 -9.34
CA LEU A 180 -14.51 -5.85 -8.47
C LEU A 180 -15.52 -6.93 -8.06
N ASP A 181 -15.37 -7.48 -6.86
CA ASP A 181 -16.33 -8.43 -6.32
C ASP A 181 -17.60 -7.69 -5.89
N GLY A 182 -18.57 -7.61 -6.79
CA GLY A 182 -19.90 -7.07 -6.51
C GLY A 182 -20.87 -8.15 -6.06
N ARG A 183 -21.10 -8.30 -4.75
CA ARG A 183 -22.42 -8.73 -4.27
C ARG A 183 -23.30 -7.49 -4.20
N SER A 184 -24.07 -7.25 -5.25
CA SER A 184 -25.31 -6.49 -5.13
C SER A 184 -26.33 -7.40 -4.42
N GLY A 185 -26.59 -7.13 -3.15
CA GLY A 185 -27.65 -7.74 -2.35
C GLY A 185 -28.20 -6.71 -1.39
#